data_AF-A0A399H2U5-F1
#
_entry.id   AF-A0A399H2U5-F1
#
_cell.length_a   1.000
_cell.length_b   1.000
_cell.length_c   1.000
_cell.angle_alpha   90.00
_cell.angle_beta   90.00
_cell.angle_gamma   90.00
#
_symmetry.space_group_name_H-M   'P 1'
#
loop_
_entity.id
_entity.type
_entity.pdbx_description
1 polymer ?
#
loop_
_entity_poly.entity_id
_entity_poly.type
_entity_poly.pdbx_seq_one_letter_code
_entity_poly.pdbx_strand_id
1 'polypeptide(L)'
;MPPGPRHLVHPVPSRTEDDCGCWLVALPAVDGRSYVYRVYAPADALLADLFWEAWHCHDESPYPRASDRFDTAAIRRIGLLEPGDPPPRPPR
;
A
#
# COMPACT_ATOMS: atom_id res chain seq x y z
N MET A 1 19.19 46.99 4.81
CA MET A 1 18.98 45.58 4.41
C MET A 1 18.20 44.88 5.52
N PRO A 2 16.99 44.37 5.28
CA PRO A 2 16.31 43.51 6.25
C PRO A 2 16.87 42.07 6.17
N PRO A 3 17.00 41.33 7.29
CA PRO A 3 17.30 39.91 7.22
C PRO A 3 16.06 39.15 6.70
N GLY A 4 16.24 38.40 5.61
CA GLY A 4 15.24 37.53 5.01
C GLY A 4 14.87 36.32 5.88
N PRO A 5 13.79 35.60 5.53
CA PRO A 5 13.10 34.69 6.42
C PRO A 5 13.98 33.49 6.78
N ARG A 6 14.03 33.19 8.07
CA ARG A 6 14.62 31.96 8.60
C ARG A 6 13.82 30.79 8.03
N HIS A 7 14.44 30.03 7.12
CA HIS A 7 13.96 28.71 6.75
C HIS A 7 13.91 27.86 8.03
N LEU A 8 12.73 27.75 8.63
CA LEU A 8 12.45 26.68 9.57
C LEU A 8 12.40 25.40 8.70
N VAL A 9 13.56 24.77 8.54
CA VAL A 9 13.59 23.38 8.10
C VAL A 9 12.95 22.58 9.22
N HIS A 10 11.66 22.30 9.08
CA HIS A 10 11.05 21.25 9.86
C HIS A 10 11.85 19.98 9.51
N PRO A 11 12.46 19.28 10.48
CA PRO A 11 13.00 17.98 10.17
C PRO A 11 11.81 17.15 9.66
N VAL A 12 11.83 16.80 8.37
CA VAL A 12 11.05 15.65 7.89
C VAL A 12 11.41 14.53 8.86
N PRO A 13 10.46 13.98 9.63
CA PRO A 13 10.77 12.83 10.46
C PRO A 13 11.38 11.81 9.51
N SER A 14 12.62 11.41 9.79
CA SER A 14 13.30 10.36 9.05
C SER A 14 12.32 9.20 8.97
N ARG A 15 11.80 8.94 7.78
CA ARG A 15 10.82 7.88 7.52
C ARG A 15 11.54 6.60 7.87
N THR A 16 11.41 6.15 9.12
CA THR A 16 12.02 4.93 9.59
C THR A 16 11.54 3.86 8.63
N GLU A 17 12.44 3.08 8.06
CA GLU A 17 12.17 1.96 7.15
C GLU A 17 11.36 0.82 7.84
N ASP A 18 10.72 1.13 8.98
CA ASP A 18 10.15 0.23 9.98
C ASP A 18 8.60 0.29 10.04
N ASP A 19 7.93 1.22 9.34
CA ASP A 19 6.44 1.27 9.26
C ASP A 19 5.88 0.83 7.90
N CYS A 20 6.59 -0.05 7.20
CA CYS A 20 6.06 -0.72 6.01
C CYS A 20 4.98 -1.73 6.43
N GLY A 21 3.73 -1.43 6.13
CA GLY A 21 2.58 -2.31 6.35
C GLY A 21 2.32 -3.25 5.19
N CYS A 22 1.59 -4.34 5.48
CA CYS A 22 1.04 -5.21 4.44
C CYS A 22 -0.43 -4.84 4.20
N TRP A 23 -0.79 -4.65 2.94
CA TRP A 23 -2.15 -4.32 2.49
C TRP A 23 -2.69 -5.40 1.57
N LEU A 24 -3.96 -5.78 1.73
CA LEU A 24 -4.71 -6.53 0.72
C LEU A 24 -5.51 -5.55 -0.12
N VAL A 25 -5.36 -5.67 -1.43
CA VAL A 25 -6.16 -4.97 -2.43
C VAL A 25 -6.94 -6.02 -3.21
N ALA A 26 -8.24 -6.06 -3.04
CA ALA A 26 -9.13 -6.93 -3.81
C ALA A 26 -9.71 -6.17 -4.98
N LEU A 27 -9.40 -6.63 -6.19
CA LEU A 27 -9.87 -6.06 -7.45
C LEU A 27 -10.99 -6.94 -8.02
N PRO A 28 -12.23 -6.43 -8.11
CA PRO A 28 -13.30 -7.17 -8.80
C PRO A 28 -13.01 -7.21 -10.29
N ALA A 29 -13.25 -8.36 -10.91
CA ALA A 29 -13.03 -8.58 -12.34
C ALA A 29 -14.33 -8.83 -13.10
N VAL A 30 -14.23 -8.74 -14.43
CA VAL A 30 -15.36 -8.89 -15.36
C VAL A 30 -16.01 -10.28 -15.31
N ASP A 31 -15.32 -11.28 -14.78
CA ASP A 31 -15.81 -12.64 -14.61
C ASP A 31 -16.59 -12.84 -13.28
N GLY A 32 -16.76 -11.77 -12.50
CA GLY A 32 -17.44 -11.78 -11.21
C GLY A 32 -16.57 -12.26 -10.05
N ARG A 33 -15.27 -12.54 -10.27
CA ARG A 33 -14.33 -12.90 -9.21
C ARG A 33 -13.65 -11.65 -8.64
N SER A 34 -13.03 -11.81 -7.48
CA SER A 34 -12.14 -10.79 -6.91
C SER A 34 -10.72 -11.34 -6.80
N TYR A 35 -9.78 -10.64 -7.43
CA TYR A 35 -8.36 -10.96 -7.39
C TYR A 35 -7.70 -10.16 -6.28
N VAL A 36 -7.05 -10.85 -5.34
CA VAL A 36 -6.50 -10.21 -4.13
C VAL A 36 -4.98 -10.17 -4.20
N TYR A 37 -4.44 -8.96 -4.11
CA TYR A 37 -3.00 -8.69 -4.15
C TYR A 37 -2.50 -8.25 -2.78
N ARG A 38 -1.27 -8.64 -2.45
CA ARG A 38 -0.55 -8.09 -1.29
C ARG A 38 0.34 -6.96 -1.78
N VAL A 39 0.11 -5.76 -1.25
CA VAL A 39 0.92 -4.58 -1.53
C VAL A 39 1.66 -4.22 -0.24
N TYR A 40 2.99 -4.18 -0.32
CA TYR A 40 3.83 -3.73 0.78
C TYR A 40 4.08 -2.25 0.60
N ALA A 41 3.57 -1.45 1.54
CA ALA A 41 3.64 -0.01 1.44
C ALA A 41 3.62 0.61 2.85
N PRO A 42 4.14 1.82 3.01
CA PRO A 42 4.06 2.57 4.25
C PRO A 42 2.62 2.62 4.82
N ALA A 43 2.49 2.68 6.14
CA ALA A 43 1.17 2.80 6.79
C ALA A 43 0.37 4.04 6.38
N ASP A 44 1.07 5.08 5.95
CA ASP A 44 0.51 6.34 5.46
C ASP A 44 0.29 6.35 3.94
N ALA A 45 0.47 5.21 3.25
CA ALA A 45 0.24 5.11 1.82
C ALA A 45 -1.21 5.48 1.46
N LEU A 46 -1.37 6.27 0.40
CA LEU A 46 -2.70 6.59 -0.10
C LEU A 46 -3.34 5.32 -0.65
N LEU A 47 -4.62 5.14 -0.36
CA LEU A 47 -5.37 4.00 -0.88
C LEU A 47 -5.32 3.95 -2.43
N ALA A 48 -5.28 5.10 -3.08
CA ALA A 48 -5.16 5.22 -4.53
C ALA A 48 -3.84 4.63 -5.05
N ASP A 49 -2.71 4.87 -4.36
CA ASP A 49 -1.42 4.29 -4.74
C ASP A 49 -1.42 2.76 -4.60
N LEU A 50 -2.01 2.24 -3.51
CA LEU A 50 -2.16 0.79 -3.30
C LEU A 50 -3.00 0.14 -4.39
N PHE A 51 -4.10 0.80 -4.79
CA PHE A 51 -4.93 0.35 -5.89
C PHE A 51 -4.17 0.36 -7.21
N TRP A 52 -3.44 1.44 -7.51
CA TRP A 52 -2.68 1.56 -8.76
C TRP A 52 -1.65 0.45 -8.90
N GLU A 53 -0.88 0.17 -7.84
CA GLU A 53 0.10 -0.91 -7.81
C GLU A 53 -0.54 -2.29 -8.03
N ALA A 54 -1.64 -2.58 -7.32
CA ALA A 54 -2.34 -3.85 -7.48
C ALA A 54 -2.97 -4.01 -8.86
N TRP A 55 -3.58 -2.94 -9.40
CA TRP A 55 -4.25 -2.97 -10.69
C TRP A 55 -3.24 -3.11 -11.83
N HIS A 56 -2.09 -2.44 -11.76
CA HIS A 56 -1.03 -2.57 -12.75
C HIS A 56 -0.47 -4.00 -12.77
N CYS A 57 -0.20 -4.58 -11.60
CA CYS A 57 0.21 -5.98 -11.49
C CYS A 57 -0.83 -6.96 -12.07
N HIS A 58 -2.12 -6.66 -11.91
CA HIS A 58 -3.19 -7.46 -12.49
C HIS A 58 -3.31 -7.32 -14.01
N ASP A 59 -3.14 -6.12 -14.57
CA ASP A 59 -3.26 -5.85 -16.01
C ASP A 59 -2.24 -6.64 -16.84
N GLU A 60 -1.08 -6.95 -16.26
CA GLU A 60 -0.05 -7.82 -16.86
C GLU A 60 -0.32 -9.33 -16.72
N SER A 61 -1.36 -9.72 -15.97
CA SER A 61 -1.68 -11.11 -15.69
C SER A 61 -2.56 -11.74 -16.79
N PRO A 62 -2.54 -13.08 -16.97
CA PRO A 62 -3.41 -13.76 -17.95
C PRO A 62 -4.88 -13.91 -17.47
N TYR A 63 -5.25 -13.25 -16.37
CA TYR A 63 -6.58 -13.36 -15.77
C TYR A 63 -7.57 -12.40 -16.45
N PRO A 64 -8.89 -12.68 -16.37
CA PRO A 64 -9.92 -11.74 -16.81
C PRO A 64 -9.71 -10.36 -16.19
N ARG A 65 -9.86 -9.31 -17.01
CA ARG A 65 -9.59 -7.92 -16.66
C ARG A 65 -10.31 -7.49 -15.37
N ALA A 66 -9.54 -6.96 -14.42
CA ALA A 66 -10.04 -6.25 -13.26
C ALA A 66 -10.68 -4.90 -13.62
N SER A 67 -11.64 -4.45 -12.80
CA SER A 67 -12.17 -3.09 -12.90
C SER A 67 -11.07 -2.07 -12.58
N ASP A 68 -10.95 -1.06 -13.44
CA ASP A 68 -10.10 0.13 -13.25
C ASP A 68 -10.73 1.16 -12.30
N ARG A 69 -11.92 0.88 -11.74
CA ARG A 69 -12.60 1.78 -10.82
C ARG A 69 -12.10 1.61 -9.39
N PHE A 70 -11.45 2.64 -8.87
CA PHE A 70 -10.95 2.69 -7.49
C PHE A 70 -12.04 2.37 -6.44
N ASP A 71 -13.25 2.91 -6.60
CA ASP A 71 -14.35 2.73 -5.64
C ASP A 71 -14.85 1.29 -5.52
N THR A 72 -14.51 0.44 -6.49
CA THR A 72 -14.89 -0.98 -6.48
C THR A 72 -13.87 -1.86 -5.76
N ALA A 73 -12.66 -1.34 -5.51
CA ALA A 73 -11.60 -2.09 -4.86
C ALA A 73 -11.80 -2.12 -3.34
N ALA A 74 -11.69 -3.31 -2.75
CA ALA A 74 -11.66 -3.44 -1.29
C ALA A 74 -10.22 -3.47 -0.80
N ILE A 75 -9.84 -2.44 -0.03
CA ILE A 75 -8.47 -2.25 0.47
C ILE A 75 -8.47 -2.37 1.99
N ARG A 76 -7.59 -3.21 2.53
CA ARG A 76 -7.44 -3.40 3.98
C ARG A 76 -5.99 -3.63 4.38
N ARG A 77 -5.59 -3.10 5.52
CA ARG A 77 -4.30 -3.42 6.16
C ARG A 77 -4.42 -4.75 6.91
N ILE A 78 -3.43 -5.63 6.80
CA ILE A 78 -3.39 -6.96 7.46
C ILE A 78 -2.27 -7.10 8.50
N GLY A 79 -1.52 -6.03 8.76
CA GLY A 79 -0.61 -5.95 9.89
C GLY A 79 0.07 -4.58 9.98
N LEU A 80 0.13 -4.00 11.18
CA LEU A 80 1.38 -3.38 11.62
C LEU A 80 2.30 -4.56 11.90
N LEU A 81 3.47 -4.63 11.27
CA LEU A 81 4.59 -5.23 11.98
C LEU A 81 4.83 -4.26 13.13
N GLU A 82 4.25 -4.53 14.30
CA GLU A 82 4.59 -3.76 15.49
C GLU A 82 6.12 -3.89 15.62
N PRO A 83 6.87 -2.79 15.80
CA PRO A 83 8.32 -2.87 15.98
C PRO A 83 8.63 -3.80 17.17
N GLY A 84 9.00 -5.06 16.87
CA GLY A 84 9.27 -6.08 17.88
C GLY A 84 8.47 -7.39 17.79
N ASP A 85 7.50 -7.55 16.89
CA ASP A 85 6.86 -8.85 16.68
C ASP A 85 7.79 -9.79 15.90
N PRO A 86 8.20 -10.95 16.46
CA PRO A 86 9.06 -11.89 15.75
C PRO A 86 8.31 -12.49 14.56
N PRO A 87 8.97 -12.67 13.39
CA PRO A 87 8.30 -13.14 12.19
C PRO A 87 7.59 -14.48 12.45
N PRO A 88 6.39 -14.68 11.88
CA PRO A 88 5.63 -15.91 12.09
C PRO A 88 6.48 -17.11 11.67
N ARG A 89 6.68 -18.04 12.61
CA ARG A 89 7.43 -19.28 12.35
C ARG A 89 6.76 -20.06 11.22
N PRO A 90 7.52 -20.56 10.22
CA PRO A 90 6.95 -21.41 9.18
C PRO A 90 6.34 -22.68 9.81
N PRO A 91 5.24 -23.21 9.24
CA PRO A 91 4.64 -24.46 9.71
C PRO A 91 5.64 -25.62 9.57
N ARG A 92 5.59 -26.55 10.53
CA ARG A 92 6.43 -27.76 10.58
C ARG A 92 6.17 -28.70 9.41
#